data_AF-A0A2N7XI50-F1
#
_entry.id   AF-A0A2N7XI50-F1
#
_cell.length_a   1.000
_cell.length_b   1.000
_cell.length_c   1.000
_cell.angle_alpha   90.00
_cell.angle_beta   90.00
_cell.angle_gamma   90.00
#
_symmetry.space_group_name_H-M   'P 1'
#
loop_
_entity.id
_entity.type
_entity.pdbx_description
1 polymer ?
#
loop_
_entity_poly.entity_id
_entity_poly.type
_entity_poly.pdbx_seq_one_letter_code
_entity_poly.pdbx_strand_id
1 'polypeptide(L)' 'MNLFRRCVEFVWPDKRSGTEQARDRAFIAALNKLLSLRVTPNGGMSIDPAEIREQVIASRRSLKRFVRQP' A
#
# COMPACT_ATOMS: atom_id res chain seq x y z
N MET A 1 4.78 -15.62 -11.68
CA MET A 1 4.76 -14.35 -12.45
C MET A 1 4.15 -14.64 -13.80
N ASN A 2 2.91 -14.19 -14.01
CA ASN A 2 2.05 -14.68 -15.09
C ASN A 2 2.43 -14.02 -16.42
N LEU A 3 2.66 -14.82 -17.46
CA LEU A 3 3.01 -14.42 -18.83
C LEU A 3 2.12 -13.28 -19.36
N PHE A 4 0.84 -13.31 -19.00
CA PHE A 4 -0.17 -12.30 -19.29
C PHE A 4 0.21 -10.88 -18.87
N ARG A 5 0.78 -10.70 -17.66
CA ARG A 5 1.17 -9.37 -17.16
C ARG A 5 2.28 -8.75 -18.00
N ARG A 6 3.20 -9.60 -18.49
CA ARG A 6 4.34 -9.19 -19.32
C ARG A 6 3.89 -8.75 -20.71
N CYS A 7 2.90 -9.44 -21.28
CA CYS A 7 2.28 -9.05 -22.54
C CYS A 7 1.53 -7.72 -22.41
N VAL A 8 0.78 -7.51 -21.32
CA VAL A 8 0.07 -6.24 -21.07
C VAL A 8 1.05 -5.09 -20.86
N GLU A 9 2.12 -5.27 -20.09
CA GLU A 9 3.16 -4.25 -19.90
C GLU A 9 3.91 -3.92 -21.21
N PHE A 10 3.97 -4.86 -22.16
CA PHE A 10 4.56 -4.64 -23.48
C PHE A 10 3.63 -3.85 -24.43
N VAL A 11 2.33 -4.16 -24.43
CA VAL A 11 1.34 -3.49 -25.30
C VAL A 11 0.89 -2.14 -24.71
N TRP A 12 0.77 -2.05 -23.39
CA TRP A 12 0.44 -0.84 -22.63
C TRP A 12 1.48 -0.62 -21.52
N PRO A 13 2.64 -0.03 -21.86
CA PRO A 13 3.63 0.32 -20.85
C PRO A 13 3.08 1.37 -19.89
N ASP A 14 3.29 1.16 -18.59
CA ASP A 14 2.98 2.17 -17.58
C ASP A 14 3.93 3.37 -17.79
N LYS A 15 3.34 4.53 -18.08
CA LYS A 15 4.07 5.77 -18.37
C LYS A 15 4.59 6.47 -17.12
N ARG A 16 4.17 6.02 -15.93
CA ARG A 16 4.60 6.57 -14.64
C ARG A 16 6.04 6.17 -14.34
N SER A 17 6.74 7.05 -13.64
CA SER A 17 8.13 6.80 -13.22
C SER A 17 8.24 5.54 -12.35
N GLY A 18 9.41 4.91 -12.36
CA GLY A 18 9.65 3.71 -11.53
C GLY A 18 9.37 3.96 -10.03
N THR A 19 9.64 5.17 -9.55
CA THR A 19 9.36 5.59 -8.17
C THR A 19 7.87 5.64 -7.87
N GLU A 20 7.05 6.18 -8.79
CA GLU A 20 5.60 6.21 -8.64
C GLU A 20 5.02 4.80 -8.63
N GLN A 21 5.46 3.94 -9.55
CA GLN A 21 5.02 2.54 -9.59
C GLN A 21 5.41 1.79 -8.31
N ALA A 22 6.61 2.02 -7.79
CA ALA A 22 7.06 1.42 -6.55
C ALA A 22 6.23 1.91 -5.35
N ARG A 23 5.90 3.21 -5.30
CA ARG A 23 5.07 3.79 -4.25
C ARG A 23 3.64 3.26 -4.29
N ASP A 24 3.05 3.16 -5.48
CA ASP A 24 1.70 2.58 -5.66
C ASP A 24 1.67 1.11 -5.24
N ARG A 25 2.68 0.32 -5.62
CA ARG A 25 2.78 -1.09 -5.21
C ARG A 25 2.95 -1.21 -3.70
N ALA A 26 3.75 -0.35 -3.08
CA ALA A 26 3.92 -0.33 -1.64
C ALA A 26 2.61 0.04 -0.92
N PHE A 27 1.86 1.00 -1.47
CA PHE A 27 0.55 1.40 -0.97
C PHE A 27 -0.46 0.25 -1.04
N ILE A 28 -0.60 -0.40 -2.20
CA ILE A 28 -1.47 -1.57 -2.38
C ILE A 28 -1.07 -2.71 -1.43
N ALA A 29 0.24 -2.99 -1.30
CA ALA A 29 0.73 -4.01 -0.40
C ALA A 29 0.47 -3.68 1.09
N ALA A 30 0.45 -2.40 1.46
CA ALA A 30 0.08 -1.98 2.81
C ALA A 30 -1.43 -2.15 3.05
N LEU A 31 -2.28 -1.76 2.10
CA LEU A 31 -3.73 -1.93 2.20
C LEU A 31 -4.14 -3.40 2.27
N ASN A 32 -3.52 -4.27 1.48
CA ASN A 32 -3.81 -5.71 1.49
C ASN A 32 -3.41 -6.42 2.80
N LYS A 33 -2.64 -5.75 3.68
CA LYS A 33 -2.32 -6.27 5.02
C LYS A 33 -3.36 -5.89 6.07
N LEU A 34 -4.26 -4.95 5.76
CA LEU A 34 -5.36 -4.58 6.65
C LEU A 34 -6.38 -5.71 6.69
N LEU A 35 -6.75 -6.12 7.89
CA LEU A 35 -7.70 -7.20 8.14
C LEU A 35 -9.15 -6.70 8.01
N SER A 36 -9.42 -5.44 8.37
CA SER A 36 -10.77 -4.87 8.38
C SER A 36 -11.18 -4.19 7.06
N LEU A 37 -10.25 -4.07 6.10
CA LEU A 37 -10.52 -3.41 4.82
C LEU A 37 -11.58 -4.20 4.03
N ARG A 38 -12.73 -3.56 3.82
CA ARG A 38 -13.78 -4.08 2.93
C ARG A 38 -14.10 -3.04 1.86
N VAL A 39 -14.28 -3.53 0.65
CA VAL A 39 -14.67 -2.74 -0.52
C VAL A 39 -16.00 -3.27 -1.02
N THR A 40 -16.97 -2.37 -1.15
CA THR A 40 -18.27 -2.69 -1.74
C THR A 40 -18.17 -2.71 -3.27
N PRO A 41 -19.06 -3.42 -3.98
CA PRO A 41 -19.10 -3.43 -5.44
C PRO A 41 -19.22 -2.02 -6.05
N ASN A 42 -19.81 -1.07 -5.33
CA ASN A 42 -19.99 0.33 -5.74
C ASN A 42 -18.73 1.19 -5.47
N GLY A 43 -17.65 0.60 -4.97
CA GLY A 43 -16.40 1.32 -4.66
C GLY A 43 -16.37 2.01 -3.29
N GLY A 44 -17.42 1.87 -2.48
CA GLY A 44 -17.40 2.32 -1.08
C GLY A 44 -16.42 1.48 -0.26
N MET A 45 -15.63 2.14 0.59
CA MET A 45 -14.60 1.52 1.41
C MET A 45 -14.94 1.67 2.90
N SER A 46 -14.79 0.59 3.66
CA SER A 46 -14.88 0.60 5.12
C SER A 46 -13.64 -0.03 5.74
N ILE A 47 -13.10 0.60 6.77
CA ILE A 47 -11.91 0.17 7.52
C ILE A 47 -12.18 0.46 9.00
N ASP A 48 -11.74 -0.43 9.89
CA ASP A 48 -11.74 -0.16 11.33
C ASP A 48 -10.71 0.94 11.67
N PRO A 49 -11.14 2.10 12.19
CA PRO A 49 -10.22 3.16 12.60
C PRO A 49 -9.22 2.71 13.68
N ALA A 50 -9.58 1.74 14.53
CA ALA A 50 -8.70 1.23 15.57
C ALA A 50 -7.51 0.48 14.98
N GLU A 51 -7.71 -0.30 13.91
CA GLU A 51 -6.63 -1.02 13.22
C GLU A 51 -5.59 -0.03 12.66
N ILE A 52 -6.04 1.04 12.02
CA ILE A 52 -5.16 2.09 11.50
C ILE A 52 -4.37 2.74 12.64
N ARG A 53 -5.03 3.05 13.76
CA ARG A 53 -4.38 3.64 14.93
C ARG A 53 -3.24 2.75 15.44
N GLU A 54 -3.49 1.46 15.62
CA GLU A 54 -2.47 0.52 16.09
C GLU A 54 -1.31 0.40 15.10
N GLN A 55 -1.59 0.34 13.80
CA GLN A 55 -0.54 0.29 12.78
C GLN A 55 0.32 1.55 12.74
N VAL A 56 -0.28 2.74 12.93
CA VAL A 56 0.46 4.01 13.05
C VAL A 56 1.32 4.02 14.30
N ILE A 57 0.80 3.58 15.44
CA ILE A 57 1.55 3.51 16.71
C ILE A 57 2.73 2.55 16.58
N ALA A 58 2.51 1.35 16.04
CA ALA A 58 3.55 0.36 15.80
C ALA A 58 4.65 0.89 14.86
N SER A 59 4.25 1.58 13.79
CA SER A 59 5.17 2.20 12.84
C SER A 59 5.99 3.31 13.49
N ARG A 60 5.36 4.17 14.30
CA ARG A 60 6.08 5.22 15.04
C ARG A 60 7.07 4.61 16.04
N ARG A 61 6.68 3.55 16.75
CA ARG A 61 7.56 2.84 17.69
C ARG A 61 8.77 2.22 16.98
N SER A 62 8.57 1.56 15.83
CA SER A 62 9.67 0.95 15.08
C SER A 62 10.63 1.99 14.47
N LEU A 63 10.10 3.15 14.08
CA LEU A 63 10.87 4.26 13.53
C LEU A 63 11.46 5.19 14.60
N LYS A 64 11.16 4.99 15.88
CA LYS A 64 11.67 5.82 16.98
C LYS A 64 13.20 5.93 16.97
N ARG A 65 13.89 4.88 16.52
CA ARG A 65 15.35 4.83 16.35
C ARG A 65 15.92 5.89 15.39
N PHE A 66 15.11 6.42 14.48
CA PHE A 66 15.51 7.46 13.53
C PHE A 66 15.29 8.87 14.07
N VAL A 67 14.60 9.02 15.20
CA VAL A 67 14.40 10.31 15.84
C VAL A 67 15.66 10.64 16.64
N ARG A 68 16.44 11.62 16.18
CA ARG A 68 17.52 12.19 17.00
C ARG A 68 16.89 12.86 18.22
N GLN A 69 17.30 12.42 19.41
CA GLN A 69 16.99 13.14 20.63
C GLN A 69 17.92 14.37 20.71
N PRO A 70 17.38 15.55 21.05
CA PRO A 70 18.20 16.74 21.28
C PRO A 70 19.14 16.56 22.46
#